data_AF-A0A3M1R5P9-F1
#
_entry.id   AF-A0A3M1R5P9-F1
#
_cell.length_a   1.000
_cell.length_b   1.000
_cell.length_c   1.000
_cell.angle_alpha   90.00
_cell.angle_beta   90.00
_cell.angle_gamma   90.00
#
_symmetry.space_group_name_H-M   'P 1'
#
loop_
_entity.id
_entity.type
_entity.pdbx_description
1 polymer ?
#
loop_
_entity_poly.entity_id
_entity_poly.type
_entity_poly.pdbx_seq_one_letter_code
_entity_poly.pdbx_strand_id
1 'polypeptide(L)'
;ATTTSRRTKKALEQLIAELPCPECGGARLRAEARSVYIGEKTICEAVQMTVGEAVAFFGGLTFAESHEKIAQPILREINGRLAFLDQVGLGYLTLDRSADTLSGGELQRVRLASGLGSGLVGVCYILDEPSIGLHPRDNQRLIDAMRELQRRGNSVLVVEHDEAVMREADWLIDLGPGAGEAGGRIVAQGTIEQVMQVDDSPTGRYLAGKTTIAVPEKRRRIAKSRSLTIEGVTTNNLKDVTVMFPLQALVCVTGVSGAGKSSLVGETLVRAVRRRLTGGGPKPGPHRGLRGLSKIDKLVEIDQSPIGRSPRSNPATYTGVFDEIRKVFAGTRDAKRLGFTAARFSFNSKGGRCETCQGQGRQKIEMNFLPDLYVVCSACDGRRFNEQTLQVRYRDRSIADVLDMSIDEAAEFFENFAAVKRVLDALREVGLGYLRLGQPSNTLSGGEAQRVKLANELSRVDTGKTLYVLDEPTTGLHFDDFFKLLDVLNRLVDRGNTVIVVEHHLDVLKTADWIIDLGPEGGREGGYVVAEGRPEDIARLEDNHTGRFLRSMLPLS
;
A
#
# COMPACT_ATOMS: atom_id res chain seq x y z
N ALA A 1 17.07 9.05 -28.55
CA ALA A 1 15.99 10.06 -28.49
C ALA A 1 16.60 11.45 -28.44
N THR A 2 16.32 12.32 -29.41
CA THR A 2 16.96 13.64 -29.63
C THR A 2 16.21 14.83 -29.02
N THR A 3 15.12 14.61 -28.27
CA THR A 3 14.35 15.72 -27.68
C THR A 3 14.94 16.12 -26.32
N THR A 4 15.17 17.43 -26.13
CA THR A 4 15.64 18.02 -24.86
C THR A 4 14.47 18.39 -23.93
N SER A 5 13.23 18.36 -24.43
CA SER A 5 12.02 18.61 -23.64
C SER A 5 11.70 17.44 -22.70
N ARG A 6 11.79 17.67 -21.38
CA ARG A 6 11.40 16.68 -20.35
C ARG A 6 9.96 16.20 -20.52
N ARG A 7 9.02 17.07 -20.93
CA ARG A 7 7.62 16.73 -21.12
C ARG A 7 7.42 15.75 -22.29
N THR A 8 8.09 16.02 -23.41
CA THR A 8 8.03 15.17 -24.60
C THR A 8 8.72 13.85 -24.35
N LYS A 9 9.87 13.85 -23.66
CA LYS A 9 10.56 12.62 -23.26
C LYS A 9 9.66 11.73 -22.40
N LYS A 10 8.99 12.30 -21.39
CA LYS A 10 8.05 11.56 -20.51
C LYS A 10 6.84 11.01 -21.26
N ALA A 11 6.34 11.72 -22.27
CA ALA A 11 5.25 11.22 -23.12
C ALA A 11 5.72 10.04 -24.01
N LEU A 12 6.94 10.11 -24.54
CA LEU A 12 7.53 9.05 -25.36
C LEU A 12 7.96 7.84 -24.55
N GLU A 13 8.40 8.03 -23.30
CA GLU A 13 8.73 6.93 -22.36
C GLU A 13 7.57 5.94 -22.19
N GLN A 14 6.32 6.38 -22.33
CA GLN A 14 5.14 5.50 -22.29
C GLN A 14 5.02 4.55 -23.49
N LEU A 15 5.74 4.84 -24.58
CA LEU A 15 5.79 4.04 -25.81
C LEU A 15 7.07 3.22 -25.91
N ILE A 16 8.01 3.39 -24.98
CA ILE A 16 9.29 2.69 -24.95
C ILE A 16 9.17 1.50 -24.00
N ALA A 17 9.68 0.35 -24.42
CA ALA A 17 9.85 -0.81 -23.54
C ALA A 17 11.34 -0.98 -23.24
N GLU A 18 11.67 -1.33 -22.01
CA GLU A 18 13.01 -1.75 -21.66
C GLU A 18 13.27 -3.14 -22.25
N LEU A 19 14.39 -3.29 -22.94
CA LEU A 19 14.85 -4.54 -23.51
C LEU A 19 16.24 -4.88 -22.96
N PRO A 20 16.56 -6.17 -22.77
CA PRO A 20 17.91 -6.57 -22.44
C PRO A 20 18.91 -6.00 -23.45
N CYS A 21 20.01 -5.43 -22.95
CA CYS A 21 21.07 -4.91 -23.81
C CYS A 21 21.61 -6.03 -24.71
N PRO A 22 21.71 -5.85 -26.03
CA PRO A 22 22.14 -6.91 -26.94
C PRO A 22 23.61 -7.32 -26.75
N GLU A 23 24.46 -6.44 -26.23
CA GLU A 23 25.89 -6.70 -26.05
C GLU A 23 26.18 -7.53 -24.78
N CYS A 24 25.55 -7.16 -23.66
CA CYS A 24 25.74 -7.85 -22.38
C CYS A 24 24.63 -8.86 -22.07
N GLY A 25 23.57 -8.95 -22.88
CA GLY A 25 22.40 -9.78 -22.61
C GLY A 25 21.63 -9.37 -21.35
N GLY A 26 21.81 -8.13 -20.87
CA GLY A 26 21.28 -7.67 -19.58
C GLY A 26 22.20 -7.92 -18.37
N ALA A 27 23.37 -8.54 -18.56
CA ALA A 27 24.33 -8.85 -17.49
C ALA A 27 25.02 -7.63 -16.85
N ARG A 28 24.94 -6.45 -17.47
CA ARG A 28 25.53 -5.16 -17.03
C ARG A 28 27.07 -5.13 -16.93
N LEU A 29 27.75 -6.24 -17.21
CA LEU A 29 29.21 -6.38 -17.15
C LEU A 29 29.84 -6.59 -18.54
N ARG A 30 31.13 -6.22 -18.66
CA ARG A 30 31.93 -6.47 -19.87
C ARG A 30 32.20 -7.97 -20.06
N ALA A 31 32.58 -8.37 -21.27
CA ALA A 31 32.81 -9.77 -21.62
C ALA A 31 33.85 -10.46 -20.73
N GLU A 32 34.94 -9.78 -20.38
CA GLU A 32 36.03 -10.32 -19.56
C GLU A 32 35.56 -10.68 -18.15
N ALA A 33 34.74 -9.82 -17.54
CA ALA A 33 34.17 -10.06 -16.21
C ALA A 33 33.15 -11.21 -16.21
N ARG A 34 32.44 -11.42 -17.33
CA ARG A 34 31.47 -12.52 -17.50
C ARG A 34 32.14 -13.88 -17.67
N SER A 35 33.43 -13.91 -18.01
CA SER A 35 34.19 -15.14 -18.23
C SER A 35 34.86 -15.68 -16.96
N VAL A 36 34.61 -15.08 -15.79
CA VAL A 36 35.15 -15.52 -14.50
C VAL A 36 34.14 -16.41 -13.78
N TYR A 37 34.60 -17.57 -13.32
CA TYR A 37 33.78 -18.60 -12.69
C TYR A 37 34.17 -18.82 -11.22
N ILE A 38 33.17 -19.10 -10.39
CA ILE A 38 33.33 -19.67 -9.05
C ILE A 38 32.49 -20.95 -9.03
N GLY A 39 33.13 -22.09 -8.79
CA GLY A 39 32.51 -23.40 -9.04
C GLY A 39 32.09 -23.53 -10.50
N GLU A 40 30.82 -23.83 -10.75
CA GLU A 40 30.25 -23.98 -12.10
C GLU A 40 29.50 -22.74 -12.60
N LYS A 41 29.56 -21.61 -11.89
CA LYS A 41 28.76 -20.41 -12.19
C LYS A 41 29.61 -19.17 -12.40
N THR A 42 29.22 -18.37 -13.38
CA THR A 42 29.70 -16.98 -13.53
C THR A 42 29.05 -16.06 -12.52
N ILE A 43 29.60 -14.86 -12.32
CA ILE A 43 28.96 -13.83 -11.47
C ILE A 43 27.54 -13.48 -11.95
N CYS A 44 27.31 -13.50 -13.26
CA CYS A 44 26.01 -13.18 -13.85
C CYS A 44 24.95 -14.25 -13.55
N GLU A 45 25.34 -15.52 -13.65
CA GLU A 45 24.46 -16.62 -13.28
C GLU A 45 24.23 -16.64 -11.77
N ALA A 46 25.25 -16.33 -10.97
CA ALA A 46 25.14 -16.31 -9.53
C ALA A 46 24.13 -15.27 -9.03
N VAL A 47 24.10 -14.07 -9.63
CA VAL A 47 23.13 -13.03 -9.22
C VAL A 47 21.72 -13.27 -9.75
N GLN A 48 21.55 -14.11 -10.78
CA GLN A 48 20.24 -14.51 -11.30
C GLN A 48 19.58 -15.62 -10.48
N MET A 49 20.33 -16.24 -9.56
CA MET A 49 19.77 -17.19 -8.61
C MET A 49 18.86 -16.45 -7.63
N THR A 50 17.81 -17.16 -7.20
CA THR A 50 17.04 -16.76 -6.04
C THR A 50 17.91 -16.80 -4.78
N VAL A 51 17.55 -16.05 -3.74
CA VAL A 51 18.27 -16.07 -2.45
C VAL A 51 18.37 -17.51 -1.93
N GLY A 52 17.29 -18.29 -1.99
CA GLY A 52 17.31 -19.70 -1.56
C GLY A 52 18.27 -20.57 -2.38
N GLU A 53 18.25 -20.46 -3.71
CA GLU A 53 19.22 -21.14 -4.60
C GLU A 53 20.66 -20.70 -4.28
N ALA A 54 20.89 -19.41 -4.00
CA ALA A 54 22.20 -18.88 -3.67
C ALA A 54 22.71 -19.40 -2.31
N VAL A 55 21.85 -19.52 -1.29
CA VAL A 55 22.20 -20.15 0.01
C VAL A 55 22.72 -21.57 -0.22
N ALA A 56 21.99 -22.38 -1.00
CA ALA A 56 22.39 -23.75 -1.31
C ALA A 56 23.70 -23.79 -2.11
N PHE A 57 23.86 -22.92 -3.11
CA PHE A 57 25.05 -22.84 -3.93
C PHE A 57 26.30 -22.45 -3.12
N PHE A 58 26.30 -21.31 -2.43
CA PHE A 58 27.45 -20.83 -1.68
C PHE A 58 27.76 -21.67 -0.44
N GLY A 59 26.75 -22.34 0.14
CA GLY A 59 26.95 -23.31 1.22
C GLY A 59 27.59 -24.63 0.76
N GLY A 60 27.41 -24.99 -0.52
CA GLY A 60 27.98 -26.21 -1.11
C GLY A 60 29.32 -26.03 -1.83
N LEU A 61 29.85 -24.81 -1.91
CA LEU A 61 31.14 -24.56 -2.57
C LEU A 61 32.30 -25.14 -1.77
N THR A 62 33.16 -25.89 -2.45
CA THR A 62 34.41 -26.44 -1.90
C THR A 62 35.60 -25.86 -2.64
N PHE A 63 36.64 -25.43 -1.93
CA PHE A 63 37.86 -24.92 -2.54
C PHE A 63 39.07 -25.81 -2.22
N ALA A 64 40.11 -25.71 -3.06
CA ALA A 64 41.41 -26.29 -2.75
C ALA A 64 42.01 -25.62 -1.50
N GLU A 65 42.83 -26.37 -0.75
CA GLU A 65 43.38 -25.93 0.55
C GLU A 65 44.08 -24.55 0.50
N SER A 66 44.72 -24.22 -0.62
CA SER A 66 45.38 -22.93 -0.85
C SER A 66 44.40 -21.74 -0.93
N HIS A 67 43.18 -21.95 -1.42
CA HIS A 67 42.16 -20.90 -1.60
C HIS A 67 41.17 -20.85 -0.44
N GLU A 68 40.97 -21.96 0.26
CA GLU A 68 40.02 -22.08 1.36
C GLU A 68 40.25 -21.01 2.46
N LYS A 69 41.51 -20.75 2.81
CA LYS A 69 41.87 -19.72 3.82
C LYS A 69 41.45 -18.29 3.42
N ILE A 70 41.42 -18.00 2.13
CA ILE A 70 41.03 -16.68 1.60
C ILE A 70 39.52 -16.61 1.42
N ALA A 71 38.91 -17.70 0.93
CA ALA A 71 37.48 -17.75 0.64
C ALA A 71 36.62 -17.83 1.92
N GLN A 72 37.07 -18.54 2.95
CA GLN A 72 36.25 -18.83 4.12
C GLN A 72 35.66 -17.58 4.82
N PRO A 73 36.43 -16.50 5.11
CA PRO A 73 35.84 -15.29 5.70
C PRO A 73 34.79 -14.63 4.79
N ILE A 74 35.00 -14.65 3.48
CA ILE A 74 34.07 -14.08 2.49
C ILE A 74 32.81 -14.93 2.39
N LEU A 75 32.94 -16.25 2.34
CA LEU A 75 31.81 -17.18 2.31
C LEU A 75 30.98 -17.11 3.59
N ARG A 76 31.61 -16.95 4.76
CA ARG A 76 30.89 -16.71 6.02
C ARG A 76 30.02 -15.46 5.94
N GLU A 77 30.56 -14.37 5.40
CA GLU A 77 29.81 -13.11 5.24
C GLU A 77 28.66 -13.25 4.23
N ILE A 78 28.93 -13.88 3.07
CA ILE A 78 27.91 -14.12 2.03
C ILE A 78 26.79 -15.01 2.58
N ASN A 79 27.14 -16.17 3.14
CA ASN A 79 26.17 -17.12 3.68
C ASN A 79 25.38 -16.52 4.84
N GLY A 80 26.01 -15.71 5.70
CA GLY A 80 25.33 -14.97 6.75
C GLY A 80 24.26 -14.02 6.21
N ARG A 81 24.61 -13.17 5.23
CA ARG A 81 23.67 -12.22 4.61
C ARG A 81 22.54 -12.90 3.85
N LEU A 82 22.86 -13.96 3.09
CA LEU A 82 21.86 -14.72 2.35
C LEU A 82 20.90 -15.44 3.30
N ALA A 83 21.41 -16.02 4.40
CA ALA A 83 20.58 -16.63 5.43
C ALA A 83 19.62 -15.62 6.08
N PHE A 84 20.06 -14.39 6.36
CA PHE A 84 19.17 -13.37 6.89
C PHE A 84 18.08 -12.96 5.90
N LEU A 85 18.39 -12.85 4.61
CA LEU A 85 17.39 -12.56 3.57
C LEU A 85 16.35 -13.69 3.46
N ASP A 86 16.79 -14.94 3.51
CA ASP A 86 15.89 -16.11 3.49
C ASP A 86 15.03 -16.19 4.77
N GLN A 87 15.64 -15.91 5.93
CA GLN A 87 14.97 -15.86 7.22
C GLN A 87 13.84 -14.83 7.22
N VAL A 88 14.01 -13.65 6.63
CA VAL A 88 12.93 -12.66 6.51
C VAL A 88 11.94 -12.96 5.37
N GLY A 89 11.95 -14.17 4.82
CA GLY A 89 10.97 -14.62 3.82
C GLY A 89 11.21 -14.07 2.41
N LEU A 90 12.42 -13.62 2.09
CA LEU A 90 12.79 -13.11 0.76
C LEU A 90 13.53 -14.15 -0.10
N GLY A 91 13.47 -15.43 0.29
CA GLY A 91 14.10 -16.56 -0.42
C GLY A 91 13.79 -16.63 -1.91
N TYR A 92 12.61 -16.16 -2.33
CA TYR A 92 12.12 -16.20 -3.71
C TYR A 92 12.65 -15.08 -4.63
N LEU A 93 13.27 -14.03 -4.07
CA LEU A 93 13.81 -12.93 -4.86
C LEU A 93 15.14 -13.32 -5.48
N THR A 94 15.40 -12.87 -6.71
CA THR A 94 16.73 -12.98 -7.30
C THR A 94 17.64 -11.84 -6.81
N LEU A 95 18.95 -12.10 -6.72
CA LEU A 95 19.91 -11.10 -6.23
C LEU A 95 20.08 -9.91 -7.20
N ASP A 96 19.78 -10.10 -8.48
CA ASP A 96 19.84 -9.07 -9.52
C ASP A 96 18.54 -8.26 -9.67
N ARG A 97 17.51 -8.55 -8.86
CA ARG A 97 16.23 -7.85 -8.92
C ARG A 97 16.41 -6.38 -8.59
N SER A 98 15.82 -5.52 -9.43
CA SER A 98 15.88 -4.07 -9.23
C SER A 98 15.20 -3.66 -7.93
N ALA A 99 15.86 -2.80 -7.15
CA ALA A 99 15.28 -2.24 -5.93
C ALA A 99 13.99 -1.45 -6.21
N ASP A 100 13.87 -0.85 -7.40
CA ASP A 100 12.69 -0.07 -7.81
C ASP A 100 11.45 -0.94 -8.09
N THR A 101 11.62 -2.26 -8.25
CA THR A 101 10.52 -3.21 -8.50
C THR A 101 10.17 -4.04 -7.27
N LEU A 102 10.76 -3.72 -6.11
CA LEU A 102 10.36 -4.28 -4.83
C LEU A 102 9.16 -3.50 -4.29
N SER A 103 8.23 -4.25 -3.69
CA SER A 103 7.18 -3.67 -2.86
C SER A 103 7.77 -2.98 -1.60
N GLY A 104 6.97 -2.13 -0.96
CA GLY A 104 7.38 -1.47 0.29
C GLY A 104 7.81 -2.47 1.37
N GLY A 105 7.00 -3.53 1.58
CA GLY A 105 7.31 -4.59 2.53
C GLY A 105 8.55 -5.40 2.16
N GLU A 106 8.76 -5.72 0.88
CA GLU A 106 10.01 -6.39 0.44
C GLU A 106 11.24 -5.52 0.73
N LEU A 107 11.20 -4.23 0.38
CA LEU A 107 12.32 -3.31 0.63
C LEU A 107 12.61 -3.14 2.12
N GLN A 108 11.56 -3.07 2.96
CA GLN A 108 11.69 -3.01 4.40
C GLN A 108 12.35 -4.27 4.98
N ARG A 109 11.96 -5.46 4.51
CA ARG A 109 12.58 -6.72 4.92
C ARG A 109 14.04 -6.85 4.45
N VAL A 110 14.39 -6.34 3.27
CA VAL A 110 15.80 -6.22 2.85
C VAL A 110 16.60 -5.35 3.82
N ARG A 111 16.03 -4.23 4.29
CA ARG A 111 16.68 -3.37 5.29
C ARG A 111 16.81 -4.07 6.64
N LEU A 112 15.80 -4.82 7.07
CA LEU A 112 15.84 -5.61 8.31
C LEU A 112 16.95 -6.67 8.26
N ALA A 113 17.06 -7.42 7.15
CA ALA A 113 18.13 -8.38 6.93
C ALA A 113 19.52 -7.72 6.92
N SER A 114 19.64 -6.53 6.31
CA SER A 114 20.87 -5.74 6.35
C SER A 114 21.22 -5.30 7.79
N GLY A 115 20.21 -4.93 8.58
CA GLY A 115 20.36 -4.62 10.00
C GLY A 115 20.90 -5.81 10.80
N LEU A 116 20.32 -6.99 10.62
CA LEU A 116 20.82 -8.24 11.23
C LEU A 116 22.25 -8.57 10.81
N GLY A 117 22.59 -8.36 9.54
CA GLY A 117 23.93 -8.58 8.98
C GLY A 117 24.98 -7.58 9.45
N SER A 118 24.59 -6.40 9.94
CA SER A 118 25.54 -5.38 10.40
C SER A 118 26.25 -5.73 11.70
N GLY A 119 25.69 -6.64 12.50
CA GLY A 119 26.27 -7.07 13.77
C GLY A 119 26.31 -5.97 14.84
N LEU A 120 25.53 -4.89 14.68
CA LEU A 120 25.49 -3.79 15.63
C LEU A 120 24.84 -4.20 16.96
N VAL A 121 25.32 -3.60 18.05
CA VAL A 121 24.85 -3.80 19.43
C VAL A 121 24.59 -2.43 20.06
N GLY A 122 23.58 -2.32 20.93
CA GLY A 122 23.20 -1.05 21.56
C GLY A 122 22.48 -0.08 20.64
N VAL A 123 21.94 -0.56 19.52
CA VAL A 123 21.15 0.24 18.57
C VAL A 123 19.66 0.14 18.90
N CYS A 124 18.94 1.24 18.75
CA CYS A 124 17.48 1.25 18.79
C CYS A 124 16.94 1.17 17.35
N TYR A 125 16.38 0.02 16.99
CA TYR A 125 15.70 -0.18 15.71
C TYR A 125 14.25 0.25 15.84
N ILE A 126 13.83 1.20 15.01
CA ILE A 126 12.43 1.64 14.91
C ILE A 126 11.88 1.10 13.60
N LEU A 127 10.91 0.19 13.70
CA LEU A 127 10.30 -0.50 12.57
C LEU A 127 8.84 -0.04 12.43
N ASP A 128 8.45 0.35 11.23
CA ASP A 128 7.12 0.86 10.91
C ASP A 128 6.35 -0.20 10.10
N GLU A 129 5.47 -0.95 10.76
CA GLU A 129 4.63 -2.03 10.19
C GLU A 129 5.41 -3.08 9.34
N PRO A 130 6.40 -3.79 9.91
CA PRO A 130 7.21 -4.74 9.15
C PRO A 130 6.43 -5.95 8.58
N SER A 131 5.22 -6.23 9.07
CA SER A 131 4.34 -7.28 8.55
C SER A 131 3.60 -6.92 7.26
N ILE A 132 3.72 -5.68 6.74
CA ILE A 132 3.04 -5.25 5.51
C ILE A 132 3.34 -6.19 4.34
N GLY A 133 2.26 -6.60 3.64
CA GLY A 133 2.29 -7.48 2.48
C GLY A 133 2.87 -8.87 2.76
N LEU A 134 2.92 -9.27 4.03
CA LEU A 134 3.37 -10.57 4.47
C LEU A 134 2.17 -11.50 4.67
N HIS A 135 2.31 -12.74 4.22
CA HIS A 135 1.30 -13.75 4.46
C HIS A 135 1.40 -14.25 5.92
N PRO A 136 0.28 -14.55 6.63
CA PRO A 136 0.30 -14.95 8.04
C PRO A 136 1.27 -16.10 8.37
N ARG A 137 1.48 -17.03 7.44
CA ARG A 137 2.49 -18.09 7.51
C ARG A 137 3.90 -17.58 7.84
N ASP A 138 4.28 -16.45 7.25
CA ASP A 138 5.64 -15.93 7.30
C ASP A 138 5.84 -14.94 8.47
N ASN A 139 4.77 -14.57 9.20
CA ASN A 139 4.84 -13.67 10.36
C ASN A 139 5.79 -14.19 11.44
N GLN A 140 5.77 -15.49 11.74
CA GLN A 140 6.66 -16.06 12.75
C GLN A 140 8.13 -15.83 12.41
N ARG A 141 8.50 -15.96 11.13
CA ARG A 141 9.88 -15.75 10.69
C ARG A 141 10.33 -14.30 10.90
N LEU A 142 9.43 -13.35 10.65
CA LEU A 142 9.67 -11.94 10.90
C LEU A 142 9.84 -11.66 12.40
N ILE A 143 8.97 -12.23 13.23
CA ILE A 143 9.06 -12.13 14.70
C ILE A 143 10.40 -12.69 15.18
N ASP A 144 10.80 -13.87 14.71
CA ASP A 144 12.07 -14.50 15.07
C ASP A 144 13.27 -13.62 14.69
N ALA A 145 13.22 -12.97 13.53
CA ALA A 145 14.24 -12.02 13.08
C ALA A 145 14.32 -10.77 13.98
N MET A 146 13.19 -10.22 14.41
CA MET A 146 13.16 -9.10 15.37
C MET A 146 13.65 -9.53 16.76
N ARG A 147 13.27 -10.72 17.21
CA ARG A 147 13.77 -11.31 18.46
C ARG A 147 15.27 -11.57 18.42
N GLU A 148 15.82 -11.93 17.26
CA GLU A 148 17.26 -12.08 17.07
C GLU A 148 17.98 -10.72 17.21
N LEU A 149 17.46 -9.64 16.60
CA LEU A 149 18.00 -8.29 16.81
C LEU A 149 18.02 -7.93 18.30
N GLN A 150 16.91 -8.17 19.00
CA GLN A 150 16.79 -7.92 20.43
C GLN A 150 17.82 -8.73 21.25
N ARG A 151 17.90 -10.05 21.03
CA ARG A 151 18.80 -10.96 21.75
C ARG A 151 20.28 -10.62 21.57
N ARG A 152 20.64 -9.94 20.48
CA ARG A 152 22.00 -9.39 20.25
C ARG A 152 22.31 -8.12 21.06
N GLY A 153 21.41 -7.67 21.93
CA GLY A 153 21.61 -6.50 22.78
C GLY A 153 21.15 -5.19 22.14
N ASN A 154 20.16 -5.24 21.26
CA ASN A 154 19.52 -4.07 20.68
C ASN A 154 18.12 -3.86 21.26
N SER A 155 17.62 -2.63 21.16
CA SER A 155 16.21 -2.33 21.43
C SER A 155 15.44 -2.34 20.11
N VAL A 156 14.27 -2.98 20.08
CA VAL A 156 13.41 -3.02 18.88
C VAL A 156 12.07 -2.40 19.24
N LEU A 157 11.79 -1.24 18.68
CA LEU A 157 10.51 -0.54 18.78
C LEU A 157 9.74 -0.77 17.47
N VAL A 158 8.57 -1.37 17.57
CA VAL A 158 7.75 -1.73 16.41
C VAL A 158 6.41 -1.01 16.50
N VAL A 159 6.05 -0.30 15.43
CA VAL A 159 4.68 0.17 15.19
C VAL A 159 3.99 -0.93 14.39
N GLU A 160 2.92 -1.52 14.92
CA GLU A 160 2.23 -2.64 14.29
C GLU A 160 0.73 -2.64 14.57
N HIS A 161 0.02 -3.34 13.68
CA HIS A 161 -1.40 -3.65 13.78
C HIS A 161 -1.67 -5.16 13.76
N ASP A 162 -0.67 -5.99 13.42
CA ASP A 162 -0.79 -7.44 13.38
C ASP A 162 -0.84 -8.09 14.77
N GLU A 163 -1.87 -8.90 15.00
CA GLU A 163 -2.10 -9.57 16.27
C GLU A 163 -0.96 -10.51 16.67
N ALA A 164 -0.34 -11.24 15.72
CA ALA A 164 0.72 -12.18 16.04
C ALA A 164 1.97 -11.45 16.54
N VAL A 165 2.29 -10.30 15.96
CA VAL A 165 3.41 -9.47 16.45
C VAL A 165 3.10 -8.86 17.82
N MET A 166 1.88 -8.35 18.04
CA MET A 166 1.48 -7.79 19.34
C MET A 166 1.55 -8.83 20.47
N ARG A 167 1.14 -10.07 20.19
CA ARG A 167 1.19 -11.17 21.17
C ARG A 167 2.60 -11.56 21.58
N GLU A 168 3.56 -11.32 20.71
CA GLU A 168 4.97 -11.61 20.93
C GLU A 168 5.73 -10.37 21.47
N ALA A 169 5.07 -9.28 21.83
CA ALA A 169 5.73 -8.09 22.37
C ALA A 169 6.06 -8.27 23.88
N ASP A 170 7.27 -7.87 24.29
CA ASP A 170 7.64 -7.82 25.71
C ASP A 170 6.88 -6.71 26.47
N TRP A 171 6.57 -5.62 25.75
CA TRP A 171 5.85 -4.47 26.25
C TRP A 171 5.02 -3.86 25.12
N LEU A 172 3.74 -3.65 25.37
CA LEU A 172 2.80 -3.07 24.41
C LEU A 172 2.39 -1.68 24.87
N ILE A 173 2.35 -0.71 23.94
CA ILE A 173 1.91 0.66 24.19
C ILE A 173 0.77 0.95 23.22
N ASP A 174 -0.42 1.19 23.75
CA ASP A 174 -1.60 1.54 22.97
C ASP A 174 -1.81 3.05 22.95
N LEU A 175 -1.88 3.62 21.74
CA LEU A 175 -2.08 5.05 21.51
C LEU A 175 -3.52 5.31 21.06
N GLY A 176 -4.18 6.30 21.65
CA GLY A 176 -5.57 6.61 21.32
C GLY A 176 -6.16 7.70 22.22
N PRO A 177 -7.47 7.63 22.55
CA PRO A 177 -8.46 6.61 22.16
C PRO A 177 -8.97 6.73 20.71
N GLY A 178 -8.66 7.83 20.01
CA GLY A 178 -9.03 8.04 18.61
C GLY A 178 -7.88 8.60 17.77
N ALA A 179 -8.16 8.96 16.51
CA ALA A 179 -7.19 9.57 15.61
C ALA A 179 -7.19 11.11 15.69
N GLY A 180 -6.10 11.73 15.24
CA GLY A 180 -5.93 13.19 15.22
C GLY A 180 -6.07 13.83 16.61
N GLU A 181 -6.94 14.82 16.74
CA GLU A 181 -7.11 15.60 17.98
C GLU A 181 -7.75 14.78 19.12
N ALA A 182 -8.43 13.68 18.79
CA ALA A 182 -8.96 12.72 19.77
C ALA A 182 -7.89 11.73 20.27
N GLY A 183 -6.70 11.73 19.66
CA GLY A 183 -5.58 10.82 19.96
C GLY A 183 -4.44 11.47 20.74
N GLY A 184 -3.24 10.93 20.54
CA GLY A 184 -2.00 11.47 21.12
C GLY A 184 -1.80 11.19 22.61
N ARG A 185 -2.56 10.24 23.17
CA ARG A 185 -2.44 9.81 24.57
C ARG A 185 -2.12 8.31 24.63
N ILE A 186 -1.37 7.91 25.65
CA ILE A 186 -1.18 6.50 26.00
C ILE A 186 -2.45 6.05 26.73
N VAL A 187 -3.22 5.15 26.10
CA VAL A 187 -4.47 4.62 26.66
C VAL A 187 -4.17 3.45 27.58
N ALA A 188 -3.26 2.58 27.17
CA ALA A 188 -2.76 1.46 27.95
C ALA A 188 -1.29 1.24 27.66
N GLN A 189 -0.55 0.74 28.65
CA GLN A 189 0.81 0.26 28.47
C GLN A 189 1.11 -0.83 29.49
N GLY A 190 1.87 -1.85 29.09
CA GLY A 190 2.18 -2.97 29.96
C GLY A 190 2.50 -4.25 29.19
N THR A 191 2.42 -5.38 29.87
CA THR A 191 2.35 -6.69 29.20
C THR A 191 1.02 -6.83 28.45
N ILE A 192 0.94 -7.77 27.52
CA ILE A 192 -0.29 -8.00 26.75
C ILE A 192 -1.49 -8.30 27.65
N GLU A 193 -1.31 -9.08 28.73
CA GLU A 193 -2.38 -9.41 29.68
C GLU A 193 -2.91 -8.17 30.40
N GLN A 194 -2.01 -7.21 30.71
CA GLN A 194 -2.38 -5.95 31.34
C GLN A 194 -3.18 -5.08 30.37
N VAL A 195 -2.76 -4.99 29.11
CA VAL A 195 -3.48 -4.20 28.09
C VAL A 195 -4.86 -4.79 27.78
N MET A 196 -4.99 -6.12 27.70
CA MET A 196 -6.28 -6.81 27.49
C MET A 196 -7.32 -6.55 28.59
N GLN A 197 -6.88 -6.16 29.79
CA GLN A 197 -7.77 -5.82 30.91
C GLN A 197 -8.27 -4.37 30.88
N VAL A 198 -7.67 -3.50 30.06
CA VAL A 198 -8.07 -2.08 29.95
C VAL A 198 -9.24 -1.96 28.96
N ASP A 199 -10.45 -1.71 29.47
CA ASP A 199 -11.65 -1.58 28.63
C ASP A 199 -11.61 -0.36 27.69
N ASP A 200 -10.93 0.72 28.10
CA ASP A 200 -10.77 1.92 27.30
C ASP A 200 -9.80 1.73 26.12
N SER A 201 -8.98 0.67 26.13
CA SER A 201 -8.05 0.33 25.05
C SER A 201 -8.80 -0.37 23.90
N PRO A 202 -8.92 0.26 22.72
CA PRO A 202 -9.52 -0.41 21.56
C PRO A 202 -8.75 -1.67 21.17
N THR A 203 -7.42 -1.59 21.20
CA THR A 203 -6.49 -2.70 20.97
C THR A 203 -6.68 -3.80 22.02
N GLY A 204 -6.76 -3.45 23.30
CA GLY A 204 -6.99 -4.39 24.40
C GLY A 204 -8.32 -5.14 24.26
N ARG A 205 -9.41 -4.44 23.89
CA ARG A 205 -10.71 -5.07 23.61
C ARG A 205 -10.65 -6.05 22.43
N TYR A 206 -9.92 -5.71 21.38
CA TYR A 206 -9.74 -6.59 20.23
C TYR A 206 -8.94 -7.84 20.60
N LEU A 207 -7.77 -7.67 21.25
CA LEU A 207 -6.90 -8.78 21.68
C LEU A 207 -7.59 -9.72 22.69
N ALA A 208 -8.48 -9.17 23.53
CA ALA A 208 -9.32 -9.92 24.46
C ALA A 208 -10.52 -10.62 23.80
N GLY A 209 -10.76 -10.41 22.50
CA GLY A 209 -11.91 -10.96 21.77
C GLY A 209 -13.25 -10.32 22.14
N LYS A 210 -13.26 -9.18 22.85
CA LYS A 210 -14.49 -8.43 23.18
C LYS A 210 -15.07 -7.73 21.96
N THR A 211 -14.22 -7.37 20.99
CA THR A 211 -14.60 -6.81 19.70
C THR A 211 -14.02 -7.69 18.60
N THR A 212 -14.85 -8.21 17.70
CA THR A 212 -14.40 -9.07 16.59
C THR A 212 -15.13 -8.72 15.30
N ILE A 213 -14.46 -8.90 14.15
CA ILE A 213 -15.12 -8.82 12.85
C ILE A 213 -15.99 -10.05 12.66
N ALA A 214 -17.30 -9.86 12.58
CA ALA A 214 -18.24 -10.95 12.41
C ALA A 214 -18.12 -11.58 11.01
N VAL A 215 -18.22 -12.90 10.94
CA VAL A 215 -18.37 -13.61 9.66
C VAL A 215 -19.78 -13.34 9.13
N PRO A 216 -19.96 -12.98 7.84
CA PRO A 216 -21.27 -12.76 7.27
C PRO A 216 -22.17 -14.00 7.39
N GLU A 217 -23.37 -13.86 7.95
CA GLU A 217 -24.32 -14.98 8.11
C GLU A 217 -24.71 -15.61 6.76
N LYS A 218 -24.78 -14.78 5.71
CA LYS A 218 -25.08 -15.17 4.33
C LYS A 218 -24.14 -14.46 3.38
N ARG A 219 -23.43 -15.24 2.56
CA ARG A 219 -22.63 -14.72 1.45
C ARG A 219 -23.48 -14.47 0.21
N ARG A 220 -23.07 -13.51 -0.63
CA ARG A 220 -23.77 -13.18 -1.86
C ARG A 220 -23.74 -14.37 -2.83
N ARG A 221 -24.82 -14.53 -3.61
CA ARG A 221 -24.93 -15.65 -4.56
C ARG A 221 -24.05 -15.40 -5.78
N ILE A 222 -23.09 -16.29 -5.99
CA ILE A 222 -22.22 -16.27 -7.16
C ILE A 222 -22.92 -16.88 -8.38
N ALA A 223 -22.99 -16.12 -9.47
CA ALA A 223 -23.50 -16.59 -10.77
C ALA A 223 -22.34 -16.68 -11.77
N LYS A 224 -21.94 -17.90 -12.17
CA LYS A 224 -20.85 -18.12 -13.14
C LYS A 224 -21.11 -17.44 -14.50
N SER A 225 -22.37 -17.29 -14.89
CA SER A 225 -22.77 -16.55 -16.10
C SER A 225 -22.46 -15.05 -16.02
N ARG A 226 -22.26 -14.51 -14.82
CA ARG A 226 -21.97 -13.11 -14.52
C ARG A 226 -20.56 -12.97 -13.91
N SER A 227 -19.56 -13.34 -14.69
CA SER A 227 -18.15 -13.21 -14.34
C SER A 227 -17.35 -12.45 -15.40
N LEU A 228 -16.17 -11.99 -14.98
CA LEU A 228 -15.05 -11.56 -15.81
C LEU A 228 -13.98 -12.67 -15.76
N THR A 229 -13.46 -13.09 -16.90
CA THR A 229 -12.46 -14.17 -16.96
C THR A 229 -11.23 -13.68 -17.70
N ILE A 230 -10.06 -13.83 -17.08
CA ILE A 230 -8.77 -13.63 -17.74
C ILE A 230 -8.13 -14.99 -18.00
N GLU A 231 -7.62 -15.20 -19.21
CA GLU A 231 -7.18 -16.51 -19.68
C GLU A 231 -5.71 -16.53 -20.04
N GLY A 232 -5.03 -17.60 -19.61
CA GLY A 232 -3.67 -17.93 -19.99
C GLY A 232 -2.65 -16.85 -19.67
N VAL A 233 -2.68 -16.33 -18.45
CA VAL A 233 -1.76 -15.30 -17.97
C VAL A 233 -0.39 -15.92 -17.70
N THR A 234 0.65 -15.34 -18.31
CA THR A 234 2.05 -15.77 -18.17
C THR A 234 2.98 -14.66 -17.72
N THR A 235 2.41 -13.61 -17.12
CA THR A 235 3.16 -12.46 -16.60
C THR A 235 4.06 -12.88 -15.44
N ASN A 236 5.36 -12.55 -15.53
CA ASN A 236 6.38 -12.87 -14.53
C ASN A 236 6.44 -14.39 -14.24
N ASN A 237 6.09 -14.81 -13.02
CA ASN A 237 6.13 -16.21 -12.60
C ASN A 237 4.82 -16.99 -12.85
N LEU A 238 3.76 -16.34 -13.36
CA LEU A 238 2.46 -16.99 -13.59
C LEU A 238 2.52 -18.09 -14.66
N LYS A 239 1.87 -19.23 -14.40
CA LYS A 239 2.00 -20.48 -15.16
C LYS A 239 0.77 -20.78 -16.02
N ASP A 240 0.54 -19.96 -17.05
CA ASP A 240 -0.64 -20.05 -17.95
C ASP A 240 -1.98 -20.00 -17.19
N VAL A 241 -2.05 -19.08 -16.22
CA VAL A 241 -3.15 -18.99 -15.25
C VAL A 241 -4.44 -18.49 -15.91
N THR A 242 -5.54 -19.18 -15.67
CA THR A 242 -6.89 -18.77 -16.09
C THR A 242 -7.78 -18.63 -14.87
N VAL A 243 -8.36 -17.44 -14.66
CA VAL A 243 -9.10 -17.10 -13.44
C VAL A 243 -10.43 -16.44 -13.77
N MET A 244 -11.47 -16.86 -13.05
CA MET A 244 -12.80 -16.27 -13.10
C MET A 244 -13.03 -15.36 -11.87
N PHE A 245 -13.29 -14.09 -12.11
CA PHE A 245 -13.73 -13.12 -11.12
C PHE A 245 -15.26 -12.97 -11.19
N PRO A 246 -16.02 -13.47 -10.21
CA PRO A 246 -17.46 -13.27 -10.19
C PRO A 246 -17.80 -11.79 -9.98
N LEU A 247 -18.83 -11.29 -10.68
CA LEU A 247 -19.26 -9.90 -10.59
C LEU A 247 -20.40 -9.72 -9.60
N GLN A 248 -20.48 -8.51 -9.03
CA GLN A 248 -21.35 -8.12 -7.93
C GLN A 248 -21.10 -8.96 -6.67
N ALA A 249 -19.82 -9.11 -6.36
CA ALA A 249 -19.30 -9.86 -5.23
C ALA A 249 -18.06 -9.14 -4.69
N LEU A 250 -17.77 -9.35 -3.41
CA LEU A 250 -16.48 -9.04 -2.82
C LEU A 250 -15.53 -10.21 -3.12
N VAL A 251 -14.56 -9.98 -4.01
CA VAL A 251 -13.60 -11.00 -4.46
C VAL A 251 -12.23 -10.69 -3.88
N CYS A 252 -11.65 -11.64 -3.14
CA CYS A 252 -10.30 -11.51 -2.60
C CYS A 252 -9.32 -12.35 -3.40
N VAL A 253 -8.18 -11.75 -3.74
CA VAL A 253 -7.02 -12.45 -4.32
C VAL A 253 -5.95 -12.51 -3.24
N THR A 254 -5.55 -13.73 -2.89
CA THR A 254 -4.62 -13.99 -1.79
C THR A 254 -3.54 -15.00 -2.19
N GLY A 255 -2.71 -15.38 -1.23
CA GLY A 255 -1.58 -16.27 -1.44
C GLY A 255 -0.28 -15.68 -0.92
N VAL A 256 0.75 -16.51 -0.77
CA VAL A 256 2.03 -16.13 -0.15
C VAL A 256 2.76 -14.99 -0.90
N SER A 257 3.70 -14.32 -0.23
CA SER A 257 4.49 -13.26 -0.85
C SER A 257 5.27 -13.84 -2.04
N GLY A 258 5.27 -13.14 -3.18
CA GLY A 258 5.86 -13.64 -4.42
C GLY A 258 5.01 -14.64 -5.22
N ALA A 259 3.80 -15.01 -4.78
CA ALA A 259 2.93 -15.96 -5.51
C ALA A 259 2.42 -15.46 -6.88
N GLY A 260 2.51 -14.14 -7.15
CA GLY A 260 2.09 -13.53 -8.42
C GLY A 260 0.80 -12.71 -8.38
N LYS A 261 0.30 -12.32 -7.19
CA LYS A 261 -0.93 -11.53 -7.00
C LYS A 261 -0.92 -10.21 -7.79
N SER A 262 0.11 -9.38 -7.59
CA SER A 262 0.26 -8.10 -8.30
C SER A 262 0.47 -8.29 -9.81
N SER A 263 1.15 -9.37 -10.23
CA SER A 263 1.30 -9.76 -11.63
C SER A 263 -0.06 -10.07 -12.27
N LEU A 264 -0.94 -10.80 -11.56
CA LEU A 264 -2.26 -11.19 -12.06
C LEU A 264 -3.22 -9.99 -12.09
N VAL A 265 -3.37 -9.30 -10.96
CA VAL A 265 -4.39 -8.27 -10.78
C VAL A 265 -3.94 -6.92 -11.36
N GLY A 266 -2.81 -6.38 -10.88
CA GLY A 266 -2.32 -5.06 -11.29
C GLY A 266 -1.75 -5.06 -12.71
N GLU A 267 -0.73 -5.89 -12.97
CA GLU A 267 0.02 -5.84 -14.23
C GLU A 267 -0.71 -6.46 -15.43
N THR A 268 -1.67 -7.36 -15.18
CA THR A 268 -2.41 -8.04 -16.25
C THR A 268 -3.88 -7.63 -16.29
N LEU A 269 -4.68 -7.95 -15.27
CA LEU A 269 -6.13 -7.75 -15.29
C LEU A 269 -6.50 -6.26 -15.42
N VAL A 270 -6.02 -5.41 -14.51
CA VAL A 270 -6.31 -3.98 -14.49
C VAL A 270 -5.89 -3.30 -15.78
N ARG A 271 -4.67 -3.58 -16.26
CA ARG A 271 -4.18 -3.02 -17.52
C ARG A 271 -4.99 -3.50 -18.73
N ALA A 272 -5.39 -4.77 -18.77
CA ALA A 272 -6.18 -5.34 -19.86
C ALA A 272 -7.60 -4.74 -19.90
N VAL A 273 -8.25 -4.63 -18.74
CA VAL A 273 -9.58 -4.00 -18.60
C VAL A 273 -9.50 -2.52 -18.98
N ARG A 274 -8.55 -1.76 -18.41
CA ARG A 274 -8.36 -0.33 -18.70
C ARG A 274 -8.23 -0.08 -20.19
N ARG A 275 -7.32 -0.82 -20.85
CA ARG A 275 -7.05 -0.64 -22.28
C ARG A 275 -8.26 -0.91 -23.16
N ARG A 276 -9.09 -1.89 -22.80
CA ARG A 276 -10.30 -2.20 -23.57
C ARG A 276 -11.46 -1.25 -23.30
N LEU A 277 -11.57 -0.70 -22.09
CA LEU A 277 -12.62 0.28 -21.75
C LEU A 277 -12.31 1.69 -22.28
N THR A 278 -11.06 2.15 -22.17
CA THR A 278 -10.69 3.54 -22.51
C THR A 278 -9.96 3.69 -23.84
N GLY A 279 -9.59 2.58 -24.49
CA GLY A 279 -8.77 2.58 -25.70
C GLY A 279 -7.29 2.95 -25.47
N GLY A 280 -6.85 3.14 -24.22
CA GLY A 280 -5.49 3.57 -23.88
C GLY A 280 -4.99 3.04 -22.53
N GLY A 281 -3.72 3.32 -22.22
CA GLY A 281 -3.08 2.89 -20.97
C GLY A 281 -1.87 1.97 -21.16
N PRO A 282 -1.20 1.59 -20.06
CA PRO A 282 -0.01 0.76 -20.11
C PRO A 282 -0.28 -0.61 -20.74
N LYS A 283 0.74 -1.20 -21.37
CA LYS A 283 0.63 -2.53 -21.97
C LYS A 283 0.35 -3.56 -20.85
N PRO A 284 -0.71 -4.39 -20.99
CA PRO A 284 -0.94 -5.49 -20.06
C PRO A 284 0.13 -6.56 -20.22
N GLY A 285 0.39 -7.29 -19.15
CA GLY A 285 1.19 -8.51 -19.20
C GLY A 285 0.62 -9.56 -20.19
N PRO A 286 1.43 -10.53 -20.62
CA PRO A 286 1.02 -11.54 -21.59
C PRO A 286 -0.16 -12.38 -21.07
N HIS A 287 -1.21 -12.48 -21.90
CA HIS A 287 -2.42 -13.27 -21.64
C HIS A 287 -3.07 -13.67 -22.97
N ARG A 288 -3.82 -14.78 -23.00
CA ARG A 288 -4.57 -15.24 -24.20
C ARG A 288 -5.84 -14.44 -24.43
N GLY A 289 -6.62 -14.19 -23.38
CA GLY A 289 -7.99 -13.72 -23.51
C GLY A 289 -8.52 -12.99 -22.30
N LEU A 290 -9.53 -12.15 -22.53
CA LEU A 290 -10.33 -11.50 -21.49
C LEU A 290 -11.78 -11.56 -21.94
N ARG A 291 -12.65 -12.20 -21.15
CA ARG A 291 -14.07 -12.45 -21.44
C ARG A 291 -14.95 -11.83 -20.35
N GLY A 292 -16.17 -11.44 -20.71
CA GLY A 292 -17.15 -10.88 -19.76
C GLY A 292 -17.07 -9.37 -19.53
N LEU A 293 -16.18 -8.66 -20.25
CA LEU A 293 -16.00 -7.20 -20.11
C LEU A 293 -17.26 -6.38 -20.42
N SER A 294 -18.17 -6.86 -21.27
CA SER A 294 -19.42 -6.17 -21.62
C SER A 294 -20.36 -5.93 -20.43
N LYS A 295 -20.08 -6.53 -19.27
CA LYS A 295 -20.83 -6.37 -18.01
C LYS A 295 -20.29 -5.25 -17.13
N ILE A 296 -19.15 -4.66 -17.50
CA ILE A 296 -18.45 -3.60 -16.75
C ILE A 296 -18.38 -2.36 -17.65
N ASP A 297 -18.74 -1.19 -17.13
CA ASP A 297 -18.64 0.08 -17.86
C ASP A 297 -17.51 0.98 -17.35
N LYS A 298 -17.08 0.80 -16.11
CA LYS A 298 -16.05 1.62 -15.47
C LYS A 298 -15.09 0.76 -14.65
N LEU A 299 -13.80 1.11 -14.71
CA LEU A 299 -12.75 0.56 -13.86
C LEU A 299 -12.22 1.65 -12.93
N VAL A 300 -12.16 1.32 -11.65
CA VAL A 300 -11.57 2.15 -10.59
C VAL A 300 -10.46 1.35 -9.93
N GLU A 301 -9.22 1.80 -10.11
CA GLU A 301 -8.03 1.22 -9.46
C GLU A 301 -7.62 2.12 -8.30
N ILE A 302 -7.49 1.55 -7.10
CA ILE A 302 -7.13 2.24 -5.87
C ILE A 302 -5.89 1.56 -5.28
N ASP A 303 -4.73 2.06 -5.71
CA ASP A 303 -3.41 1.61 -5.28
C ASP A 303 -2.87 2.46 -4.11
N GLN A 304 -1.80 1.98 -3.49
CA GLN A 304 -1.10 2.68 -2.39
C GLN A 304 -0.21 3.84 -2.87
N SER A 305 -0.21 4.17 -4.17
CA SER A 305 0.63 5.26 -4.67
C SER A 305 0.24 6.59 -4.02
N PRO A 306 1.21 7.46 -3.67
CA PRO A 306 0.90 8.75 -3.07
C PRO A 306 -0.01 9.57 -3.97
N ILE A 307 -1.04 10.20 -3.39
CA ILE A 307 -1.96 11.09 -4.11
C ILE A 307 -1.21 12.20 -4.86
N GLY A 308 -0.15 12.70 -4.24
CA GLY A 308 0.76 13.67 -4.83
C GLY A 308 2.10 13.65 -4.13
N ARG A 309 3.17 13.83 -4.90
CA ARG A 309 4.55 13.87 -4.39
C ARG A 309 5.00 15.25 -3.93
N SER A 310 4.08 16.21 -3.81
CA SER A 310 4.41 17.59 -3.45
C SER A 310 3.42 18.15 -2.44
N PRO A 311 3.83 19.15 -1.62
CA PRO A 311 2.94 19.81 -0.66
C PRO A 311 1.74 20.55 -1.29
N ARG A 312 1.71 20.70 -2.61
CA ARG A 312 0.59 21.34 -3.33
C ARG A 312 -0.64 20.45 -3.41
N SER A 313 -0.47 19.15 -3.36
CA SER A 313 -1.60 18.22 -3.30
C SER A 313 -2.03 18.06 -1.84
N ASN A 314 -3.33 17.95 -1.61
CA ASN A 314 -3.96 17.70 -0.32
C ASN A 314 -5.35 17.05 -0.53
N PRO A 315 -6.00 16.52 0.52
CA PRO A 315 -7.32 15.91 0.39
C PRO A 315 -8.34 16.82 -0.30
N ALA A 316 -8.32 18.13 -0.01
CA ALA A 316 -9.28 19.07 -0.57
C ALA A 316 -9.11 19.29 -2.09
N THR A 317 -7.86 19.35 -2.58
CA THR A 317 -7.58 19.51 -4.02
C THR A 317 -7.77 18.21 -4.79
N TYR A 318 -7.45 17.06 -4.19
CA TYR A 318 -7.60 15.78 -4.87
C TYR A 318 -9.06 15.39 -5.10
N THR A 319 -9.89 15.56 -4.06
CA THR A 319 -11.33 15.28 -4.15
C THR A 319 -12.11 16.34 -4.94
N GLY A 320 -11.45 17.47 -5.27
CA GLY A 320 -12.08 18.61 -5.95
C GLY A 320 -12.97 19.47 -5.06
N VAL A 321 -13.18 19.12 -3.79
CA VAL A 321 -14.02 19.91 -2.87
C VAL A 321 -13.52 21.34 -2.68
N PHE A 322 -12.21 21.56 -2.82
CA PHE A 322 -11.63 22.89 -2.73
C PHE A 322 -12.18 23.85 -3.78
N ASP A 323 -12.57 23.36 -4.97
CA ASP A 323 -13.14 24.21 -6.02
C ASP A 323 -14.50 24.77 -5.61
N GLU A 324 -15.33 23.96 -4.95
CA GLU A 324 -16.61 24.41 -4.41
C GLU A 324 -16.42 25.37 -3.23
N ILE A 325 -15.47 25.08 -2.33
CA ILE A 325 -15.12 25.98 -1.22
C ILE A 325 -14.65 27.35 -1.75
N ARG A 326 -13.82 27.39 -2.79
CA ARG A 326 -13.38 28.65 -3.41
C ARG A 326 -14.54 29.47 -3.99
N LYS A 327 -15.59 28.83 -4.51
CA LYS A 327 -16.81 29.51 -4.97
C LYS A 327 -17.57 30.13 -3.79
N VAL A 328 -17.64 29.46 -2.64
CA VAL A 328 -18.25 30.02 -1.42
C VAL A 328 -17.55 31.32 -1.01
N PHE A 329 -16.21 31.30 -0.93
CA PHE A 329 -15.44 32.50 -0.58
C PHE A 329 -15.61 33.64 -1.60
N ALA A 330 -15.59 33.33 -2.89
CA ALA A 330 -15.85 34.32 -3.95
C ALA A 330 -17.27 34.90 -3.91
N GLY A 331 -18.22 34.17 -3.33
CA GLY A 331 -19.61 34.61 -3.14
C GLY A 331 -19.81 35.60 -2.00
N THR A 332 -18.83 35.76 -1.09
CA THR A 332 -18.93 36.65 0.08
C THR A 332 -19.01 38.12 -0.30
N ARG A 333 -19.61 38.94 0.58
CA ARG A 333 -19.73 40.40 0.36
C ARG A 333 -18.35 41.07 0.26
N ASP A 334 -17.41 40.69 1.12
CA ASP A 334 -16.05 41.23 1.11
C ASP A 334 -15.29 40.86 -0.17
N ALA A 335 -15.39 39.61 -0.63
CA ALA A 335 -14.79 39.20 -1.90
C ALA A 335 -15.34 40.02 -3.08
N LYS A 336 -16.67 40.18 -3.15
CA LYS A 336 -17.31 40.95 -4.22
C LYS A 336 -16.88 42.42 -4.21
N ARG A 337 -16.80 43.05 -3.03
CA ARG A 337 -16.32 44.43 -2.89
C ARG A 337 -14.87 44.60 -3.35
N LEU A 338 -14.02 43.62 -3.07
CA LEU A 338 -12.60 43.63 -3.46
C LEU A 338 -12.35 43.12 -4.90
N GLY A 339 -13.41 42.73 -5.62
CA GLY A 339 -13.29 42.18 -6.98
C GLY A 339 -12.62 40.80 -7.03
N PHE A 340 -12.61 40.06 -5.92
CA PHE A 340 -11.98 38.74 -5.84
C PHE A 340 -12.86 37.65 -6.43
N THR A 341 -12.29 36.86 -7.33
CA THR A 341 -12.92 35.66 -7.90
C THR A 341 -12.39 34.40 -7.25
N ALA A 342 -12.99 33.24 -7.55
CA ALA A 342 -12.52 31.94 -7.06
C ALA A 342 -11.03 31.65 -7.40
N ALA A 343 -10.46 32.29 -8.43
CA ALA A 343 -9.06 32.18 -8.77
C ALA A 343 -8.13 32.80 -7.71
N ARG A 344 -8.55 33.89 -7.04
CA ARG A 344 -7.77 34.51 -5.96
C ARG A 344 -7.58 33.55 -4.79
N PHE A 345 -8.59 32.75 -4.52
CA PHE A 345 -8.64 31.76 -3.44
C PHE A 345 -7.93 30.43 -3.78
N SER A 346 -7.21 30.36 -4.91
CA SER A 346 -6.38 29.22 -5.29
C SER A 346 -4.93 29.44 -4.85
N PHE A 347 -4.39 28.56 -4.01
CA PHE A 347 -2.96 28.59 -3.69
C PHE A 347 -2.07 28.13 -4.88
N ASN A 348 -2.65 27.53 -5.92
CA ASN A 348 -1.92 27.13 -7.14
C ASN A 348 -1.77 28.27 -8.16
N SER A 349 -2.60 29.31 -8.06
CA SER A 349 -2.66 30.42 -9.02
C SER A 349 -1.94 31.66 -8.49
N LYS A 350 -1.29 32.41 -9.38
CA LYS A 350 -0.76 33.74 -9.04
C LYS A 350 -1.92 34.67 -8.68
N GLY A 351 -1.71 35.54 -7.69
CA GLY A 351 -2.71 36.50 -7.24
C GLY A 351 -2.89 36.50 -5.73
N GLY A 352 -3.52 35.45 -5.16
CA GLY A 352 -3.82 35.40 -3.73
C GLY A 352 -2.89 34.54 -2.88
N ARG A 353 -2.08 33.68 -3.51
CA ARG A 353 -1.11 32.84 -2.80
C ARG A 353 0.05 33.67 -2.22
N CYS A 354 0.75 33.10 -1.24
CA CYS A 354 2.04 33.60 -0.81
C CYS A 354 3.09 33.36 -1.91
N GLU A 355 3.79 34.41 -2.35
CA GLU A 355 4.79 34.28 -3.42
C GLU A 355 6.11 33.66 -2.94
N THR A 356 6.47 33.80 -1.66
CA THR A 356 7.70 33.22 -1.08
C THR A 356 7.70 31.69 -1.15
N CYS A 357 6.61 31.04 -0.76
CA CYS A 357 6.47 29.58 -0.88
C CYS A 357 5.72 29.14 -2.17
N GLN A 358 5.31 30.10 -3.00
CA GLN A 358 4.44 29.88 -4.16
C GLN A 358 3.19 29.05 -3.82
N GLY A 359 2.56 29.37 -2.68
CA GLY A 359 1.34 28.70 -2.19
C GLY A 359 1.53 27.33 -1.55
N GLN A 360 2.76 26.85 -1.38
CA GLN A 360 3.02 25.55 -0.74
C GLN A 360 2.82 25.59 0.79
N GLY A 361 2.93 26.76 1.41
CA GLY A 361 2.98 26.93 2.87
C GLY A 361 4.27 26.43 3.51
N ARG A 362 5.09 25.67 2.78
CA ARG A 362 6.37 25.15 3.22
C ARG A 362 7.47 25.43 2.19
N GLN A 363 8.71 25.46 2.66
CA GLN A 363 9.90 25.55 1.83
C GLN A 363 10.69 24.26 1.96
N LYS A 364 11.17 23.74 0.82
CA LYS A 364 12.00 22.54 0.77
C LYS A 364 13.45 22.95 1.02
N ILE A 365 14.08 22.33 2.00
CA ILE A 365 15.51 22.42 2.28
C ILE A 365 16.15 21.13 1.75
N GLU A 366 17.05 21.28 0.79
CA GLU A 366 17.78 20.14 0.23
C GLU A 366 18.94 19.76 1.16
N MET A 367 19.04 18.47 1.45
CA MET A 367 20.05 17.90 2.35
C MET A 367 20.90 16.90 1.56
N ASN A 368 22.22 16.90 1.79
CA ASN A 368 23.13 16.09 0.95
C ASN A 368 23.10 14.58 1.26
N PHE A 369 22.87 14.21 2.53
CA PHE A 369 22.94 12.82 3.00
C PHE A 369 21.66 12.37 3.72
N LEU A 370 20.84 13.33 4.15
CA LEU A 370 19.57 13.08 4.82
C LEU A 370 18.43 13.35 3.84
N PRO A 371 17.25 12.77 4.07
CA PRO A 371 16.06 13.13 3.31
C PRO A 371 15.79 14.64 3.38
N ASP A 372 15.32 15.20 2.26
CA ASP A 372 14.97 16.61 2.18
C ASP A 372 13.91 16.98 3.23
N LEU A 373 14.08 18.17 3.84
CA LEU A 373 13.19 18.65 4.89
C LEU A 373 12.25 19.72 4.36
N TYR A 374 11.01 19.74 4.86
CA TYR A 374 10.04 20.77 4.57
C TYR A 374 9.80 21.63 5.81
N VAL A 375 10.26 22.88 5.78
CA VAL A 375 10.05 23.84 6.88
C VAL A 375 8.85 24.74 6.60
N VAL A 376 8.17 25.18 7.65
CA VAL A 376 7.07 26.15 7.54
C VAL A 376 7.59 27.44 6.93
N CYS A 377 6.86 28.00 5.96
CA CYS A 377 7.27 29.23 5.30
C CYS A 377 7.14 30.42 6.25
N SER A 378 8.26 31.09 6.55
CA SER A 378 8.31 32.25 7.46
C SER A 378 7.48 33.45 7.01
N ALA A 379 7.24 33.62 5.70
CA ALA A 379 6.52 34.77 5.16
C ALA A 379 4.99 34.67 5.27
N CYS A 380 4.44 33.46 5.41
CA CYS A 380 3.00 33.26 5.54
C CYS A 380 2.62 32.37 6.72
N ASP A 381 3.59 31.96 7.53
CA ASP A 381 3.42 31.04 8.65
C ASP A 381 2.58 29.79 8.30
N GLY A 382 2.88 29.19 7.14
CA GLY A 382 2.15 28.02 6.66
C GLY A 382 0.77 28.29 6.05
N ARG A 383 0.23 29.52 6.14
CA ARG A 383 -1.13 29.89 5.69
C ARG A 383 -1.35 29.83 4.19
N ARG A 384 -0.29 29.70 3.37
CA ARG A 384 -0.31 29.58 1.89
C ARG A 384 -0.79 30.79 1.09
N PHE A 385 -1.43 31.78 1.73
CA PHE A 385 -1.98 32.97 1.09
C PHE A 385 -1.31 34.25 1.59
N ASN A 386 -1.47 35.34 0.83
CA ASN A 386 -1.10 36.67 1.27
C ASN A 386 -2.18 37.28 2.18
N GLU A 387 -1.78 38.27 3.00
CA GLU A 387 -2.65 38.88 4.00
C GLU A 387 -3.95 39.44 3.40
N GLN A 388 -3.89 40.10 2.25
CA GLN A 388 -5.07 40.64 1.56
C GLN A 388 -6.12 39.56 1.24
N THR A 389 -5.69 38.35 0.90
CA THR A 389 -6.61 37.24 0.61
C THR A 389 -7.21 36.68 1.89
N LEU A 390 -6.46 36.67 2.99
CA LEU A 390 -6.90 36.20 4.31
C LEU A 390 -7.88 37.16 5.00
N GLN A 391 -7.97 38.42 4.54
CA GLN A 391 -8.97 39.38 5.04
C GLN A 391 -10.40 38.98 4.68
N VAL A 392 -10.62 38.24 3.59
CA VAL A 392 -11.96 37.74 3.24
C VAL A 392 -12.30 36.55 4.13
N ARG A 393 -13.42 36.66 4.83
CA ARG A 393 -13.93 35.62 5.71
C ARG A 393 -15.29 35.13 5.24
N TYR A 394 -15.53 33.84 5.43
CA TYR A 394 -16.87 33.27 5.42
C TYR A 394 -17.21 32.87 6.85
N ARG A 395 -18.35 33.36 7.36
CA ARG A 395 -18.60 33.43 8.81
C ARG A 395 -17.41 34.17 9.47
N ASP A 396 -16.67 33.52 10.37
CA ASP A 396 -15.52 34.11 11.06
C ASP A 396 -14.17 33.48 10.66
N ARG A 397 -14.12 32.76 9.54
CA ARG A 397 -12.95 31.96 9.13
C ARG A 397 -12.43 32.41 7.77
N SER A 398 -11.13 32.60 7.67
CA SER A 398 -10.43 32.80 6.39
C SER A 398 -10.29 31.48 5.65
N ILE A 399 -9.90 31.54 4.37
CA ILE A 399 -9.69 30.32 3.58
C ILE A 399 -8.54 29.45 4.12
N ALA A 400 -7.54 30.06 4.77
CA ALA A 400 -6.48 29.30 5.42
C ALA A 400 -6.98 28.59 6.67
N ASP A 401 -7.86 29.22 7.46
CA ASP A 401 -8.48 28.57 8.62
C ASP A 401 -9.32 27.37 8.18
N VAL A 402 -10.08 27.50 7.09
CA VAL A 402 -10.86 26.38 6.54
C VAL A 402 -9.97 25.23 6.06
N LEU A 403 -8.82 25.52 5.46
CA LEU A 403 -7.86 24.47 5.09
C LEU A 403 -7.20 23.80 6.30
N ASP A 404 -7.23 24.44 7.47
CA ASP A 404 -6.66 23.91 8.70
C ASP A 404 -7.67 23.12 9.55
N MET A 405 -8.96 23.21 9.23
CA MET A 405 -10.02 22.40 9.86
C MET A 405 -9.82 20.91 9.57
N SER A 406 -10.18 20.10 10.55
CA SER A 406 -10.43 18.68 10.33
C SER A 406 -11.61 18.49 9.34
N ILE A 407 -11.67 17.33 8.70
CA ILE A 407 -12.76 16.99 7.79
C ILE A 407 -14.11 16.94 8.54
N ASP A 408 -14.12 16.46 9.79
CA ASP A 408 -15.32 16.46 10.64
C ASP A 408 -15.84 17.88 10.88
N GLU A 409 -14.97 18.80 11.34
CA GLU A 409 -15.34 20.21 11.54
C GLU A 409 -15.79 20.88 10.23
N ALA A 410 -15.12 20.59 9.13
CA ALA A 410 -15.46 21.15 7.83
C ALA A 410 -16.83 20.66 7.34
N ALA A 411 -17.20 19.41 7.60
CA ALA A 411 -18.49 18.84 7.21
C ALA A 411 -19.64 19.56 7.90
N GLU A 412 -19.48 19.86 9.19
CA GLU A 412 -20.44 20.66 9.97
C GLU A 412 -20.44 22.13 9.50
N PHE A 413 -19.25 22.71 9.27
CA PHE A 413 -19.13 24.10 8.84
C PHE A 413 -19.79 24.38 7.48
N PHE A 414 -19.76 23.41 6.57
CA PHE A 414 -20.35 23.50 5.22
C PHE A 414 -21.67 22.72 5.07
N GLU A 415 -22.39 22.44 6.15
CA GLU A 415 -23.64 21.66 6.15
C GLU A 415 -24.68 22.14 5.11
N ASN A 416 -24.70 23.44 4.82
CA ASN A 416 -25.66 24.10 3.92
C ASN A 416 -25.25 24.01 2.43
N PHE A 417 -24.08 23.47 2.11
CA PHE A 417 -23.57 23.34 0.74
C PHE A 417 -23.54 21.87 0.34
N ALA A 418 -24.63 21.38 -0.26
CA ALA A 418 -24.80 19.97 -0.62
C ALA A 418 -23.62 19.38 -1.41
N ALA A 419 -23.04 20.13 -2.35
CA ALA A 419 -21.89 19.68 -3.14
C ALA A 419 -20.62 19.48 -2.30
N VAL A 420 -20.38 20.36 -1.32
CA VAL A 420 -19.25 20.25 -0.38
C VAL A 420 -19.51 19.11 0.60
N LYS A 421 -20.69 19.13 1.23
CA LYS A 421 -21.11 18.13 2.22
C LYS A 421 -21.00 16.70 1.69
N ARG A 422 -21.45 16.42 0.47
CA ARG A 422 -21.35 15.09 -0.15
C ARG A 422 -19.92 14.53 -0.18
N VAL A 423 -18.93 15.37 -0.47
CA VAL A 423 -17.53 14.94 -0.55
C VAL A 423 -16.92 14.79 0.85
N LEU A 424 -17.26 15.68 1.77
CA LEU A 424 -16.78 15.61 3.15
C LEU A 424 -17.37 14.40 3.88
N ASP A 425 -18.67 14.12 3.70
CA ASP A 425 -19.30 12.92 4.26
C ASP A 425 -18.65 11.64 3.72
N ALA A 426 -18.32 11.58 2.42
CA ALA A 426 -17.59 10.44 1.86
C ALA A 426 -16.20 10.25 2.49
N LEU A 427 -15.49 11.34 2.81
CA LEU A 427 -14.20 11.28 3.53
C LEU A 427 -14.37 10.81 4.98
N ARG A 428 -15.46 11.22 5.65
CA ARG A 428 -15.78 10.76 7.02
C ARG A 428 -16.14 9.29 7.06
N GLU A 429 -16.94 8.83 6.09
CA GLU A 429 -17.36 7.43 5.98
C GLU A 429 -16.19 6.46 5.83
N VAL A 430 -15.11 6.86 5.16
CA VAL A 430 -13.87 6.05 5.07
C VAL A 430 -12.94 6.21 6.28
N GLY A 431 -13.36 6.92 7.33
CA GLY A 431 -12.61 7.08 8.58
C GLY A 431 -11.60 8.23 8.59
N LEU A 432 -11.60 9.14 7.60
CA LEU A 432 -10.62 10.23 7.50
C LEU A 432 -11.08 11.56 8.14
N GLY A 433 -12.09 11.51 9.02
CA GLY A 433 -12.64 12.72 9.67
C GLY A 433 -11.60 13.57 10.42
N TYR A 434 -10.58 12.93 10.97
CA TYR A 434 -9.50 13.55 11.73
C TYR A 434 -8.48 14.32 10.87
N LEU A 435 -8.39 14.04 9.57
CA LEU A 435 -7.41 14.68 8.70
C LEU A 435 -7.78 16.13 8.42
N ARG A 436 -6.77 17.00 8.33
CA ARG A 436 -6.98 18.40 7.92
C ARG A 436 -7.19 18.50 6.42
N LEU A 437 -8.15 19.34 5.98
CA LEU A 437 -8.47 19.51 4.55
C LEU A 437 -7.25 19.89 3.70
N GLY A 438 -6.39 20.75 4.26
CA GLY A 438 -5.19 21.28 3.65
C GLY A 438 -3.95 20.43 3.86
N GLN A 439 -4.02 19.30 4.58
CA GLN A 439 -2.86 18.48 4.94
C GLN A 439 -2.06 18.08 3.68
N PRO A 440 -0.76 18.39 3.62
CA PRO A 440 0.08 18.05 2.46
C PRO A 440 0.02 16.54 2.13
N SER A 441 -0.18 16.17 0.86
CA SER A 441 -0.27 14.76 0.45
C SER A 441 1.01 13.96 0.68
N ASN A 442 2.16 14.62 0.81
CA ASN A 442 3.43 13.96 1.10
C ASN A 442 3.61 13.61 2.58
N THR A 443 2.68 14.03 3.45
CA THR A 443 2.63 13.66 4.86
C THR A 443 1.47 12.72 5.16
N LEU A 444 0.78 12.21 4.13
CA LEU A 444 -0.25 11.19 4.29
C LEU A 444 0.39 9.81 4.26
N SER A 445 -0.10 8.88 5.08
CA SER A 445 0.28 7.47 4.99
C SER A 445 -0.25 6.84 3.68
N GLY A 446 0.26 5.66 3.32
CA GLY A 446 -0.23 4.90 2.17
C GLY A 446 -1.74 4.58 2.28
N GLY A 447 -2.17 4.10 3.45
CA GLY A 447 -3.58 3.82 3.73
C GLY A 447 -4.47 5.07 3.77
N GLU A 448 -3.98 6.20 4.29
CA GLU A 448 -4.70 7.48 4.19
C GLU A 448 -4.85 7.93 2.74
N ALA A 449 -3.76 7.85 1.96
CA ALA A 449 -3.77 8.21 0.55
C ALA A 449 -4.81 7.38 -0.23
N GLN A 450 -4.85 6.08 0.04
CA GLN A 450 -5.79 5.14 -0.56
C GLN A 450 -7.24 5.43 -0.18
N ARG A 451 -7.51 5.72 1.10
CA ARG A 451 -8.85 6.07 1.59
C ARG A 451 -9.37 7.37 0.99
N VAL A 452 -8.52 8.38 0.76
CA VAL A 452 -8.94 9.59 0.03
C VAL A 452 -9.32 9.28 -1.42
N LYS A 453 -8.60 8.38 -2.10
CA LYS A 453 -8.96 7.90 -3.46
C LYS A 453 -10.32 7.20 -3.46
N LEU A 454 -10.56 6.34 -2.46
CA LEU A 454 -11.83 5.66 -2.26
C LEU A 454 -12.97 6.66 -2.02
N ALA A 455 -12.79 7.62 -1.10
CA ALA A 455 -13.78 8.67 -0.82
C ALA A 455 -14.15 9.50 -2.06
N ASN A 456 -13.15 9.86 -2.89
CA ASN A 456 -13.39 10.57 -4.14
C ASN A 456 -14.33 9.79 -5.07
N GLU A 457 -14.18 8.47 -5.14
CA GLU A 457 -15.03 7.62 -5.98
C GLU A 457 -16.40 7.34 -5.35
N LEU A 458 -16.48 7.20 -4.02
CA LEU A 458 -17.76 7.11 -3.30
C LEU A 458 -18.63 8.35 -3.45
N SER A 459 -18.01 9.52 -3.61
CA SER A 459 -18.74 10.77 -3.85
C SER A 459 -19.42 10.82 -5.23
N ARG A 460 -19.07 9.92 -6.16
CA ARG A 460 -19.60 9.92 -7.53
C ARG A 460 -20.87 9.07 -7.63
N VAL A 461 -21.71 9.37 -8.62
CA VAL A 461 -22.91 8.57 -8.90
C VAL A 461 -22.48 7.24 -9.50
N ASP A 462 -23.05 6.17 -8.98
CA ASP A 462 -22.71 4.81 -9.36
C ASP A 462 -23.56 4.30 -10.52
N THR A 463 -22.97 3.49 -11.39
CA THR A 463 -23.67 2.80 -12.49
C THR A 463 -24.14 1.40 -12.08
N GLY A 464 -23.65 0.87 -10.95
CA GLY A 464 -23.88 -0.52 -10.53
C GLY A 464 -23.18 -1.55 -11.44
N LYS A 465 -22.25 -1.10 -12.28
CA LYS A 465 -21.42 -1.91 -13.19
C LYS A 465 -19.94 -1.49 -13.14
N THR A 466 -19.54 -0.86 -12.03
CA THR A 466 -18.15 -0.47 -11.81
C THR A 466 -17.35 -1.65 -11.25
N LEU A 467 -16.13 -1.83 -11.75
CA LEU A 467 -15.13 -2.72 -11.18
C LEU A 467 -14.16 -1.90 -10.34
N TYR A 468 -14.19 -2.10 -9.03
CA TYR A 468 -13.22 -1.55 -8.09
C TYR A 468 -12.11 -2.58 -7.87
N VAL A 469 -10.85 -2.14 -7.94
CA VAL A 469 -9.68 -2.97 -7.64
C VAL A 469 -8.84 -2.24 -6.60
N LEU A 470 -8.65 -2.88 -5.44
CA LEU A 470 -7.90 -2.34 -4.32
C LEU A 470 -6.69 -3.25 -4.02
N ASP A 471 -5.53 -2.64 -3.85
CA ASP A 471 -4.29 -3.34 -3.49
C ASP A 471 -4.00 -3.08 -2.01
N GLU A 472 -4.05 -4.14 -1.19
CA GLU A 472 -3.84 -4.14 0.26
C GLU A 472 -4.48 -2.93 0.98
N PRO A 473 -5.81 -2.76 0.91
CA PRO A 473 -6.50 -1.61 1.48
C PRO A 473 -6.48 -1.57 3.01
N THR A 474 -6.01 -2.63 3.68
CA THR A 474 -5.96 -2.72 5.14
C THR A 474 -4.62 -2.32 5.73
N THR A 475 -3.61 -2.03 4.88
CA THR A 475 -2.30 -1.55 5.33
C THR A 475 -2.43 -0.28 6.19
N GLY A 476 -1.81 -0.29 7.36
CA GLY A 476 -1.83 0.80 8.34
C GLY A 476 -3.20 1.18 8.87
N LEU A 477 -4.13 0.22 8.93
CA LEU A 477 -5.44 0.42 9.56
C LEU A 477 -5.51 -0.26 10.92
N HIS A 478 -5.86 0.54 11.93
CA HIS A 478 -6.34 0.02 13.21
C HIS A 478 -7.71 -0.67 13.03
N PHE A 479 -8.03 -1.61 13.93
CA PHE A 479 -9.24 -2.46 13.86
C PHE A 479 -10.54 -1.66 13.65
N ASP A 480 -10.71 -0.54 14.35
CA ASP A 480 -11.92 0.31 14.21
C ASP A 480 -12.07 0.92 12.80
N ASP A 481 -10.97 1.28 12.15
CA ASP A 481 -11.00 1.82 10.78
C ASP A 481 -11.16 0.70 9.75
N PHE A 482 -10.65 -0.49 10.05
CA PHE A 482 -10.88 -1.69 9.27
C PHE A 482 -12.36 -2.03 9.15
N PHE A 483 -13.14 -1.93 10.24
CA PHE A 483 -14.60 -2.13 10.20
C PHE A 483 -15.30 -1.17 9.24
N LYS A 484 -14.96 0.12 9.31
CA LYS A 484 -15.54 1.16 8.43
C LYS A 484 -15.20 0.89 6.97
N LEU A 485 -13.96 0.49 6.69
CA LEU A 485 -13.54 0.14 5.34
C LEU A 485 -14.35 -1.05 4.81
N LEU A 486 -14.46 -2.14 5.57
CA LEU A 486 -15.23 -3.31 5.13
C LEU A 486 -16.72 -2.98 4.91
N ASP A 487 -17.32 -2.15 5.77
CA ASP A 487 -18.69 -1.67 5.56
C ASP A 487 -18.82 -0.91 4.23
N VAL A 488 -17.90 0.02 3.96
CA VAL A 488 -17.85 0.77 2.70
C VAL A 488 -17.72 -0.16 1.49
N LEU A 489 -16.83 -1.16 1.54
CA LEU A 489 -16.64 -2.11 0.44
C LEU A 489 -17.89 -2.96 0.21
N ASN A 490 -18.55 -3.41 1.29
CA ASN A 490 -19.80 -4.15 1.19
C ASN A 490 -20.93 -3.29 0.59
N ARG A 491 -21.06 -2.02 1.02
CA ARG A 491 -22.05 -1.09 0.44
C ARG A 491 -21.81 -0.84 -1.05
N LEU A 492 -20.57 -0.81 -1.51
CA LEU A 492 -20.26 -0.73 -2.95
C LEU A 492 -20.76 -1.97 -3.69
N VAL A 493 -20.55 -3.16 -3.13
CA VAL A 493 -21.04 -4.42 -3.72
C VAL A 493 -22.57 -4.49 -3.71
N ASP A 494 -23.22 -4.04 -2.64
CA ASP A 494 -24.68 -4.06 -2.51
C ASP A 494 -25.38 -3.12 -3.51
N ARG A 495 -24.69 -2.08 -3.97
CA ARG A 495 -25.12 -1.22 -5.09
C ARG A 495 -24.99 -1.88 -6.47
N GLY A 496 -24.49 -3.13 -6.51
CA GLY A 496 -24.33 -3.92 -7.73
C GLY A 496 -22.92 -3.90 -8.32
N ASN A 497 -21.94 -3.26 -7.67
CA ASN A 497 -20.57 -3.22 -8.19
C ASN A 497 -19.77 -4.45 -7.82
N THR A 498 -18.63 -4.61 -8.49
CA THR A 498 -17.67 -5.65 -8.15
C THR A 498 -16.47 -5.03 -7.46
N VAL A 499 -16.05 -5.61 -6.34
CA VAL A 499 -14.86 -5.17 -5.60
C VAL A 499 -13.88 -6.33 -5.60
N ILE A 500 -12.72 -6.14 -6.24
CA ILE A 500 -11.57 -7.05 -6.16
C ILE A 500 -10.58 -6.45 -5.19
N VAL A 501 -10.17 -7.24 -4.19
CA VAL A 501 -9.19 -6.83 -3.20
C VAL A 501 -8.01 -7.81 -3.23
N VAL A 502 -6.79 -7.30 -3.34
CA VAL A 502 -5.57 -8.09 -3.10
C VAL A 502 -5.25 -7.99 -1.62
N GLU A 503 -5.35 -9.10 -0.89
CA GLU A 503 -5.21 -9.07 0.57
C GLU A 503 -4.62 -10.35 1.16
N HIS A 504 -4.06 -10.16 2.36
CA HIS A 504 -3.53 -11.19 3.23
C HIS A 504 -4.25 -11.23 4.58
N HIS A 505 -4.97 -10.16 4.94
CA HIS A 505 -5.64 -10.06 6.22
C HIS A 505 -6.82 -11.03 6.33
N LEU A 506 -6.78 -11.91 7.33
CA LEU A 506 -7.74 -13.01 7.48
C LEU A 506 -9.18 -12.52 7.67
N ASP A 507 -9.39 -11.38 8.32
CA ASP A 507 -10.73 -10.79 8.45
C ASP A 507 -11.33 -10.29 7.12
N VAL A 508 -10.51 -9.87 6.15
CA VAL A 508 -11.02 -9.54 4.81
C VAL A 508 -11.37 -10.84 4.08
N LEU A 509 -10.49 -11.83 4.17
CA LEU A 509 -10.69 -13.13 3.54
C LEU A 509 -11.96 -13.83 4.05
N LYS A 510 -12.20 -13.83 5.37
CA LYS A 510 -13.39 -14.45 5.95
C LYS A 510 -14.68 -13.68 5.64
N THR A 511 -14.61 -12.40 5.27
CA THR A 511 -15.78 -11.59 4.88
C THR A 511 -16.05 -11.60 3.37
N ALA A 512 -15.07 -12.02 2.56
CA ALA A 512 -15.20 -12.11 1.10
C ALA A 512 -16.30 -13.08 0.63
N ASP A 513 -16.90 -12.80 -0.51
CA ASP A 513 -17.86 -13.71 -1.15
C ASP A 513 -17.15 -14.82 -1.96
N TRP A 514 -15.95 -14.52 -2.46
CA TRP A 514 -15.13 -15.42 -3.27
C TRP A 514 -13.64 -15.15 -3.03
N ILE A 515 -12.85 -16.20 -2.92
CA ILE A 515 -11.38 -16.15 -2.79
C ILE A 515 -10.74 -16.81 -4.01
N ILE A 516 -9.67 -16.21 -4.50
CA ILE A 516 -8.73 -16.79 -5.46
C ILE A 516 -7.36 -16.84 -4.76
N ASP A 517 -6.87 -18.05 -4.50
CA ASP A 517 -5.62 -18.27 -3.79
C ASP A 517 -4.49 -18.65 -4.76
N LEU A 518 -3.39 -17.90 -4.73
CA LEU A 518 -2.21 -18.12 -5.56
C LEU A 518 -1.06 -18.74 -4.77
N GLY A 519 -0.30 -19.62 -5.42
CA GLY A 519 0.81 -20.32 -4.77
C GLY A 519 1.31 -21.50 -5.61
N PRO A 520 1.68 -22.64 -4.99
CA PRO A 520 1.68 -22.92 -3.55
C PRO A 520 2.75 -22.15 -2.77
N GLU A 521 3.84 -21.75 -3.44
CA GLU A 521 4.94 -20.96 -2.87
C GLU A 521 5.15 -19.63 -3.63
N GLY A 522 6.17 -18.88 -3.24
CA GLY A 522 6.58 -17.64 -3.91
C GLY A 522 7.56 -17.88 -5.06
N GLY A 523 7.73 -16.90 -5.95
CA GLY A 523 8.75 -16.94 -7.00
C GLY A 523 8.52 -18.04 -8.02
N ARG A 524 9.55 -18.82 -8.36
CA ARG A 524 9.50 -19.81 -9.45
C ARG A 524 8.57 -20.99 -9.17
N GLU A 525 8.43 -21.36 -7.90
CA GLU A 525 7.57 -22.43 -7.40
C GLU A 525 6.11 -21.99 -7.22
N GLY A 526 5.85 -20.69 -7.35
CA GLY A 526 4.52 -20.10 -7.35
C GLY A 526 3.92 -19.93 -8.75
N GLY A 527 2.90 -19.08 -8.80
CA GLY A 527 2.26 -18.67 -10.04
C GLY A 527 1.17 -19.61 -10.52
N TYR A 528 0.65 -20.48 -9.64
CA TYR A 528 -0.52 -21.32 -9.88
C TYR A 528 -1.71 -20.82 -9.06
N VAL A 529 -2.93 -21.13 -9.53
CA VAL A 529 -4.14 -21.01 -8.71
C VAL A 529 -4.24 -22.30 -7.90
N VAL A 530 -4.04 -22.19 -6.59
CA VAL A 530 -4.07 -23.34 -5.68
C VAL A 530 -5.51 -23.69 -5.35
N ALA A 531 -6.36 -22.67 -5.18
CA ALA A 531 -7.77 -22.84 -4.88
C ALA A 531 -8.60 -21.63 -5.32
N GLU A 532 -9.84 -21.87 -5.68
CA GLU A 532 -10.85 -20.82 -5.91
C GLU A 532 -12.19 -21.28 -5.32
N GLY A 533 -12.91 -20.39 -4.63
CA GLY A 533 -14.13 -20.80 -3.95
C GLY A 533 -14.64 -19.81 -2.91
N ARG A 534 -15.64 -20.21 -2.14
CA ARG A 534 -16.02 -19.46 -0.93
C ARG A 534 -14.96 -19.66 0.15
N PRO A 535 -14.85 -18.74 1.13
CA PRO A 535 -13.93 -18.92 2.26
C PRO A 535 -14.06 -20.28 2.96
N GLU A 536 -15.27 -20.81 3.09
CA GLU A 536 -15.51 -22.14 3.68
C GLU A 536 -14.96 -23.28 2.82
N ASP A 537 -14.98 -23.13 1.49
CA ASP A 537 -14.45 -24.14 0.56
C ASP A 537 -12.91 -24.16 0.64
N ILE A 538 -12.28 -22.99 0.73
CA ILE A 538 -10.82 -22.86 0.89
C ILE A 538 -10.38 -23.42 2.24
N ALA A 539 -11.11 -23.14 3.32
CA ALA A 539 -10.76 -23.58 4.68
C ALA A 539 -10.81 -25.11 4.88
N ARG A 540 -11.58 -25.83 4.06
CA ARG A 540 -11.64 -27.30 4.07
C ARG A 540 -10.42 -27.97 3.42
N LEU A 541 -9.64 -27.26 2.62
CA LEU A 541 -8.44 -27.81 1.99
C LEU A 541 -7.31 -27.95 3.02
N GLU A 542 -6.75 -29.16 3.17
CA GLU A 542 -5.69 -29.45 4.16
C GLU A 542 -4.31 -28.93 3.72
N ASP A 543 -4.02 -29.04 2.42
CA ASP A 543 -2.74 -28.65 1.80
C ASP A 543 -2.72 -27.21 1.26
N ASN A 544 -3.58 -26.34 1.82
CA ASN A 544 -3.67 -24.94 1.42
C ASN A 544 -3.26 -24.02 2.58
N HIS A 545 -2.21 -23.20 2.37
CA HIS A 545 -1.70 -22.30 3.41
C HIS A 545 -2.78 -21.36 3.94
N THR A 546 -3.51 -20.67 3.05
CA THR A 546 -4.60 -19.75 3.42
C THR A 546 -5.72 -20.47 4.17
N GLY A 547 -6.12 -21.65 3.70
CA GLY A 547 -7.18 -22.48 4.25
C GLY A 547 -6.90 -22.93 5.68
N ARG A 548 -5.64 -23.28 6.00
CA ARG A 548 -5.22 -23.63 7.37
C ARG A 548 -5.49 -22.50 8.37
N PHE A 549 -5.20 -21.26 8.01
CA PHE A 549 -5.46 -20.11 8.88
C PHE A 549 -6.96 -19.77 8.94
N LEU A 550 -7.65 -19.78 7.80
CA LEU A 550 -9.10 -19.51 7.73
C LEU A 550 -9.94 -20.52 8.53
N ARG A 551 -9.50 -21.77 8.62
CA ARG A 551 -10.18 -22.86 9.35
C ARG A 551 -10.44 -22.50 10.81
N SER A 552 -9.53 -21.77 11.45
CA SER A 552 -9.67 -21.35 12.86
C SER A 552 -10.69 -20.23 13.08
N MET A 553 -11.06 -19.51 12.02
CA MET A 553 -11.92 -18.32 12.09
C MET A 553 -13.34 -18.54 11.57
N LEU A 554 -13.57 -19.65 10.86
CA LEU A 554 -14.87 -19.95 10.25
C LEU A 554 -15.60 -21.06 11.03
N PRO A 555 -16.93 -20.95 11.20
CA PRO A 555 -17.73 -22.02 11.76
C PRO A 555 -17.89 -23.12 10.71
N LEU A 556 -16.93 -24.04 10.66
CA LEU A 556 -17.00 -25.22 9.81
C LEU A 556 -17.79 -26.31 10.54
N SER A 557 -18.88 -26.76 9.92
CA SER A 557 -19.67 -27.92 10.35
C SER A 557 -19.17 -29.20 9.71
#